data_AF-A0A2H5BAS5-F1
#
_entry.id   AF-A0A2H5BAS5-F1
#
_cell.length_a   1.000
_cell.length_b   1.000
_cell.length_c   1.000
_cell.angle_alpha   90.00
_cell.angle_beta   90.00
_cell.angle_gamma   90.00
#
_symmetry.space_group_name_H-M   'P 1'
#
loop_
_entity.id
_entity.type
_entity.pdbx_description
1 polymer ?
#
loop_
_entity_poly.entity_id
_entity_poly.type
_entity_poly.pdbx_seq_one_letter_code
_entity_poly.pdbx_strand_id
1 'polypeptide(L)'
;MSPRSRTLALLATTALSLATALSATAPATAASHYHGSHARKHADNIWGGYVTYGSTFKTVSGTWNIPALDCTNNKGIASPWVGLDGWDSDTVEQIGIDFDCSTGKPQYNTWVEMYPQNSIYFSEPVQAGDSMTGTVTDNGSHRFTLTLSDPTKGWTKTYQKTLSSSTSVNAEAIMEPIGSGSVPTLAKFGPMQFTGVTVDGQPISSYATHQSTVTRGTTVLATTGALSGSAFAMTWRHA
;
A
#
# COMPACT_ATOMS: atom_id res chain seq x y z
N MET A 1 13.42 -48.93 -79.03
CA MET A 1 13.78 -47.59 -79.55
C MET A 1 13.43 -46.55 -78.49
N SER A 2 14.30 -45.55 -78.39
CA SER A 2 14.50 -44.53 -77.33
C SER A 2 13.35 -43.50 -77.21
N PRO A 3 13.43 -42.41 -76.40
CA PRO A 3 13.06 -42.31 -74.97
C PRO A 3 12.14 -41.07 -74.69
N ARG A 4 12.02 -40.65 -73.41
CA ARG A 4 11.68 -39.31 -72.83
C ARG A 4 10.57 -39.44 -71.77
N SER A 5 10.54 -38.73 -70.64
CA SER A 5 11.36 -37.64 -70.11
C SER A 5 11.19 -37.59 -68.59
N ARG A 6 12.22 -37.14 -67.88
CA ARG A 6 12.23 -36.90 -66.44
C ARG A 6 11.43 -35.64 -66.08
N THR A 7 10.79 -35.63 -64.92
CA THR A 7 10.49 -34.39 -64.18
C THR A 7 10.59 -34.65 -62.68
N LEU A 8 11.64 -34.14 -62.06
CA LEU A 8 11.76 -34.04 -60.60
C LEU A 8 10.89 -32.85 -60.14
N ALA A 9 9.96 -33.09 -59.23
CA ALA A 9 9.31 -32.02 -58.49
C ALA A 9 10.11 -31.77 -57.19
N LEU A 10 10.75 -30.60 -57.11
CA LEU A 10 11.33 -30.08 -55.87
C LEU A 10 10.18 -29.75 -54.89
N LEU A 11 10.14 -30.42 -53.74
CA LEU A 11 9.35 -29.94 -52.60
C LEU A 11 10.13 -28.78 -51.93
N ALA A 12 9.62 -27.57 -52.07
CA ALA A 12 10.09 -26.41 -51.32
C ALA A 12 9.56 -26.50 -49.87
N THR A 13 10.47 -26.64 -48.92
CA THR A 13 10.19 -26.55 -47.48
C THR A 13 10.10 -25.08 -47.08
N THR A 14 8.89 -24.59 -46.80
CA THR A 14 8.68 -23.27 -46.18
C THR A 14 8.90 -23.38 -44.68
N ALA A 15 10.07 -22.96 -44.21
CA ALA A 15 10.33 -22.77 -42.78
C ALA A 15 9.59 -21.51 -42.30
N LEU A 16 8.57 -21.68 -41.45
CA LEU A 16 7.84 -20.58 -40.84
C LEU A 16 8.60 -20.10 -39.59
N SER A 17 9.38 -19.03 -39.72
CA SER A 17 10.09 -18.40 -38.60
C SER A 17 9.08 -17.70 -37.69
N LEU A 18 8.76 -18.29 -36.53
CA LEU A 18 8.05 -17.57 -35.46
C LEU A 18 8.99 -16.52 -34.86
N ALA A 19 8.82 -15.26 -35.25
CA ALA A 19 9.44 -14.13 -34.57
C ALA A 19 8.71 -13.91 -33.23
N THR A 20 9.31 -14.37 -32.13
CA THR A 20 8.88 -13.98 -30.78
C THR A 20 9.22 -12.51 -30.57
N ALA A 21 8.22 -11.63 -30.68
CA ALA A 21 8.36 -10.25 -30.24
C ALA A 21 8.49 -10.22 -28.71
N LEU A 22 9.71 -10.03 -28.20
CA LEU A 22 9.90 -9.65 -26.81
C LEU A 22 9.40 -8.21 -26.67
N SER A 23 8.18 -8.05 -26.15
CA SER A 23 7.71 -6.75 -25.66
C SER A 23 8.53 -6.40 -24.43
N ALA A 24 9.54 -5.56 -24.58
CA ALA A 24 10.22 -4.91 -23.46
C ALA A 24 9.21 -3.98 -22.79
N THR A 25 8.62 -4.42 -21.67
CA THR A 25 7.83 -3.55 -20.80
C THR A 25 8.80 -2.53 -20.19
N ALA A 26 8.68 -1.27 -20.59
CA ALA A 26 9.36 -0.18 -19.90
C ALA A 26 8.96 -0.21 -18.41
N PRO A 27 9.89 0.02 -17.48
CA PRO A 27 9.54 0.11 -16.07
C PRO A 27 8.53 1.25 -15.90
N ALA A 28 7.38 0.94 -15.31
CA ALA A 28 6.43 1.97 -14.92
C ALA A 28 7.14 2.89 -13.92
N THR A 29 7.28 4.17 -14.27
CA THR A 29 7.67 5.19 -13.30
C THR A 29 6.57 5.24 -12.23
N ALA A 30 6.88 4.80 -11.01
CA ALA A 30 5.98 4.96 -9.89
C ALA A 30 5.61 6.44 -9.76
N ALA A 31 4.31 6.75 -9.78
CA ALA A 31 3.84 8.10 -9.51
C ALA A 31 4.20 8.45 -8.06
N SER A 32 4.77 9.64 -7.84
CA SER A 32 5.03 10.14 -6.49
C SER A 32 3.77 10.85 -6.01
N HIS A 33 3.13 10.32 -4.98
CA HIS A 33 2.05 11.00 -4.28
C HIS A 33 2.54 11.61 -2.97
N TYR A 34 1.88 12.68 -2.54
CA TYR A 34 2.19 13.41 -1.31
C TYR A 34 1.20 13.02 -0.22
N HIS A 35 1.71 12.53 0.92
CA HIS A 35 0.92 12.32 2.14
C HIS A 35 0.75 13.68 2.85
N GLY A 36 -0.51 14.07 3.09
CA GLY A 36 -0.88 15.39 3.60
C GLY A 36 -0.60 15.60 5.09
N SER A 37 -0.85 16.81 5.59
CA SER A 37 -0.74 17.10 7.03
C SER A 37 -1.92 16.54 7.83
N HIS A 38 -1.65 15.92 8.98
CA HIS A 38 -2.63 15.25 9.86
C HIS A 38 -3.52 16.19 10.69
N ALA A 39 -3.74 17.43 10.23
CA ALA A 39 -4.49 18.44 10.98
C ALA A 39 -6.00 18.13 10.98
N ARG A 40 -6.53 17.78 12.15
CA ARG A 40 -7.95 17.42 12.32
C ARG A 40 -8.87 18.63 12.20
N LYS A 41 -9.79 18.61 11.24
CA LYS A 41 -11.01 19.42 11.30
C LYS A 41 -12.16 18.47 11.61
N HIS A 42 -13.00 18.79 12.59
CA HIS A 42 -14.00 17.87 13.18
C HIS A 42 -15.01 17.19 12.22
N ALA A 43 -15.07 17.55 10.93
CA ALA A 43 -15.87 16.85 9.91
C ALA A 43 -15.02 16.11 8.86
N ASP A 44 -13.78 16.54 8.65
CA ASP A 44 -12.84 15.95 7.69
C ASP A 44 -11.82 15.11 8.43
N ASN A 45 -11.81 13.80 8.15
CA ASN A 45 -10.88 12.87 8.75
C ASN A 45 -10.31 11.95 7.67
N ILE A 46 -9.00 12.06 7.48
CA ILE A 46 -8.29 11.30 6.45
C ILE A 46 -7.86 9.91 6.94
N TRP A 47 -7.90 9.61 8.24
CA TRP A 47 -7.48 8.31 8.74
C TRP A 47 -8.68 7.41 9.05
N GLY A 48 -8.65 6.19 8.51
CA GLY A 48 -9.53 5.10 8.91
C GLY A 48 -8.71 3.92 9.43
N GLY A 49 -8.95 3.48 10.65
CA GLY A 49 -8.21 2.37 11.23
C GLY A 49 -8.12 2.48 12.74
N TYR A 50 -7.06 1.93 13.32
CA TYR A 50 -6.81 1.95 14.75
C TYR A 50 -5.48 2.60 15.07
N VAL A 51 -5.51 3.46 16.08
CA VAL A 51 -4.34 4.08 16.71
C VAL A 51 -4.32 3.68 18.17
N THR A 52 -3.13 3.39 18.70
CA THR A 52 -2.91 3.27 20.15
C THR A 52 -2.05 4.42 20.68
N TYR A 53 -2.25 4.77 21.95
CA TYR A 53 -1.55 5.86 22.64
C TYR A 53 -0.71 5.30 23.78
N GLY A 54 0.46 5.88 23.99
CA GLY A 54 1.27 5.51 25.13
C GLY A 54 2.64 6.18 25.15
N SER A 55 3.50 5.65 26.02
CA SER A 55 4.88 6.10 26.14
C SER A 55 5.79 5.18 25.34
N THR A 56 6.30 5.70 24.22
CA THR A 56 7.45 5.19 23.44
C THR A 56 7.32 3.74 22.97
N PHE A 57 6.41 3.49 22.04
CA PHE A 57 6.32 2.23 21.31
C PHE A 57 7.61 1.95 20.52
N LYS A 58 7.98 0.69 20.40
CA LYS A 58 9.19 0.26 19.67
C LYS A 58 8.86 -0.40 18.36
N THR A 59 7.80 -1.18 18.29
CA THR A 59 7.42 -1.85 17.04
C THR A 59 5.94 -1.76 16.78
N VAL A 60 5.60 -1.59 15.51
CA VAL A 60 4.29 -1.91 14.97
C VAL A 60 4.46 -2.85 13.78
N SER A 61 3.58 -3.83 13.66
CA SER A 61 3.52 -4.73 12.52
C SER A 61 2.08 -4.98 12.17
N GLY A 62 1.78 -5.19 10.89
CA GLY A 62 0.45 -5.54 10.42
C GLY A 62 0.49 -6.14 9.03
N THR A 63 -0.44 -7.07 8.79
CA THR A 63 -0.60 -7.74 7.50
C THR A 63 -1.94 -7.37 6.90
N TRP A 64 -1.99 -7.13 5.60
CA TRP A 64 -3.24 -6.91 4.89
C TRP A 64 -3.27 -7.54 3.51
N ASN A 65 -4.47 -7.93 3.08
CA ASN A 65 -4.70 -8.42 1.72
C ASN A 65 -4.79 -7.26 0.74
N ILE A 66 -4.28 -7.45 -0.48
CA ILE A 66 -4.41 -6.49 -1.57
C ILE A 66 -5.70 -6.77 -2.34
N PRO A 67 -6.72 -5.90 -2.21
CA PRO A 67 -8.00 -6.10 -2.88
C PRO A 67 -7.89 -5.75 -4.37
N ALA A 68 -8.78 -6.28 -5.20
CA ALA A 68 -8.99 -5.72 -6.53
C ALA A 68 -9.59 -4.31 -6.44
N LEU A 69 -9.17 -3.41 -7.35
CA LEU A 69 -9.68 -2.05 -7.45
C LEU A 69 -10.67 -1.90 -8.62
N ASP A 70 -11.68 -1.05 -8.44
CA ASP A 70 -12.60 -0.62 -9.50
C ASP A 70 -12.35 0.86 -9.84
N CYS A 71 -11.53 1.07 -10.87
CA CYS A 71 -11.12 2.41 -11.32
C CYS A 71 -12.00 2.97 -12.46
N THR A 72 -13.14 2.32 -12.78
CA THR A 72 -13.95 2.66 -13.96
C THR A 72 -14.48 4.10 -13.92
N ASN A 73 -14.93 4.55 -12.74
CA ASN A 73 -15.46 5.90 -12.51
C ASN A 73 -14.92 6.53 -11.21
N ASN A 74 -13.82 5.99 -10.70
CA ASN A 74 -13.16 6.46 -9.49
C ASN A 74 -11.69 6.67 -9.84
N LYS A 75 -11.17 7.87 -9.57
CA LYS A 75 -9.77 8.24 -9.80
C LYS A 75 -9.05 8.60 -8.50
N GLY A 76 -9.53 8.04 -7.40
CA GLY A 76 -8.96 8.26 -6.08
C GLY A 76 -7.74 7.40 -5.84
N ILE A 77 -7.14 7.62 -4.67
CA ILE A 77 -6.05 6.82 -4.13
C ILE A 77 -6.41 6.46 -2.70
N ALA A 78 -6.26 5.20 -2.32
CA ALA A 78 -6.37 4.74 -0.94
C ALA A 78 -5.03 4.13 -0.53
N SER A 79 -4.57 4.36 0.68
CA SER A 79 -3.22 3.96 1.09
C SER A 79 -3.28 3.26 2.44
N PRO A 80 -3.21 1.92 2.47
CA PRO A 80 -2.96 1.22 3.72
C PRO A 80 -1.49 1.22 4.12
N TRP A 81 -1.27 1.42 5.41
CA TRP A 81 0.06 1.44 5.99
C TRP A 81 0.02 1.11 7.49
N VAL A 82 1.20 0.83 8.04
CA VAL A 82 1.46 0.79 9.49
C VAL A 82 2.55 1.80 9.84
N GLY A 83 2.46 2.38 11.03
CA GLY A 83 3.36 3.46 11.42
C GLY A 83 3.50 3.65 12.93
N LEU A 84 4.54 4.40 13.27
CA LEU A 84 4.72 5.02 14.58
C LEU A 84 4.53 6.53 14.42
N ASP A 85 4.02 7.17 15.49
CA ASP A 85 3.71 8.61 15.55
C ASP A 85 2.56 9.09 14.61
N GLY A 86 2.24 10.38 14.60
CA GLY A 86 1.38 11.00 13.58
C GLY A 86 -0.05 11.32 14.01
N TRP A 87 -0.54 10.74 15.11
CA TRP A 87 -1.88 11.07 15.61
C TRP A 87 -1.90 12.31 16.51
N ASP A 88 -0.97 12.38 17.47
CA ASP A 88 -0.77 13.52 18.37
C ASP A 88 0.70 13.99 18.43
N SER A 89 1.50 13.60 17.43
CA SER A 89 2.86 14.07 17.19
C SER A 89 3.02 14.63 15.76
N ASP A 90 4.11 15.39 15.55
CA ASP A 90 4.39 16.10 14.28
C ASP A 90 5.22 15.28 13.27
N THR A 91 5.45 14.00 13.57
CA THR A 91 6.17 13.04 12.71
C THR A 91 5.28 11.84 12.42
N VAL A 92 5.61 11.05 11.41
CA VAL A 92 5.12 9.68 11.27
C VAL A 92 6.16 8.86 10.52
N GLU A 93 6.54 7.72 11.09
CA GLU A 93 7.45 6.76 10.47
C GLU A 93 6.63 5.59 9.95
N GLN A 94 6.45 5.50 8.63
CA GLN A 94 5.42 4.67 8.04
C GLN A 94 5.84 3.98 6.74
N ILE A 95 5.23 2.84 6.47
CA ILE A 95 5.46 2.06 5.25
C ILE A 95 4.17 1.40 4.78
N GLY A 96 3.93 1.44 3.48
CA GLY A 96 2.64 1.06 2.93
C GLY A 96 2.60 0.89 1.42
N ILE A 97 1.38 0.88 0.91
CA ILE A 97 1.07 0.70 -0.51
C ILE A 97 -0.05 1.65 -0.88
N ASP A 98 0.08 2.35 -2.00
CA ASP A 98 -1.01 3.08 -2.61
C ASP A 98 -1.81 2.18 -3.54
N PHE A 99 -3.12 2.16 -3.32
CA PHE A 99 -4.15 1.64 -4.22
C PHE A 99 -4.59 2.78 -5.13
N ASP A 100 -3.94 2.87 -6.30
CA ASP A 100 -4.01 4.04 -7.15
C ASP A 100 -4.92 3.78 -8.37
N CYS A 101 -5.99 4.57 -8.47
CA CYS A 101 -6.89 4.60 -9.61
C CYS A 101 -6.78 5.90 -10.43
N SER A 102 -5.84 6.79 -10.14
CA SER A 102 -5.73 8.13 -10.73
C SER A 102 -5.61 8.12 -12.26
N THR A 103 -4.98 7.07 -12.82
CA THR A 103 -4.85 6.85 -14.27
C THR A 103 -6.06 6.17 -14.92
N GLY A 104 -7.08 5.82 -14.14
CA GLY A 104 -8.24 5.03 -14.57
C GLY A 104 -7.98 3.53 -14.67
N LYS A 105 -6.80 3.06 -14.25
CA LYS A 105 -6.43 1.64 -14.18
C LYS A 105 -5.88 1.31 -12.79
N PRO A 106 -6.12 0.10 -12.25
CA PRO A 106 -5.55 -0.31 -10.97
C PRO A 106 -4.02 -0.30 -11.00
N GLN A 107 -3.43 0.38 -10.03
CA GLN A 107 -2.00 0.35 -9.75
C GLN A 107 -1.77 0.16 -8.25
N TYR A 108 -0.73 -0.58 -7.90
CA TYR A 108 -0.32 -0.80 -6.51
C TYR A 108 1.13 -0.31 -6.36
N ASN A 109 1.32 0.81 -5.68
CA ASN A 109 2.63 1.46 -5.59
C ASN A 109 3.15 1.36 -4.15
N THR A 110 4.29 0.71 -3.95
CA THR A 110 4.89 0.56 -2.62
C THR A 110 5.68 1.81 -2.24
N TRP A 111 5.64 2.20 -0.97
CA TRP A 111 6.31 3.41 -0.49
C TRP A 111 6.72 3.30 0.98
N VAL A 112 7.69 4.12 1.37
CA VAL A 112 8.15 4.34 2.75
C VAL A 112 8.29 5.82 3.02
N GLU A 113 7.96 6.29 4.22
CA GLU A 113 8.04 7.70 4.58
C GLU A 113 8.52 7.91 6.02
N MET A 114 9.24 9.01 6.19
CA MET A 114 9.69 9.54 7.48
C MET A 114 9.18 10.99 7.57
N TYR A 115 7.87 11.17 7.72
CA TYR A 115 7.24 12.49 7.69
C TYR A 115 7.88 13.40 8.74
N PRO A 116 8.22 14.66 8.42
CA PRO A 116 7.76 15.46 7.26
C PRO A 116 8.60 15.33 5.97
N GLN A 117 9.50 14.35 5.87
CA GLN A 117 10.19 14.07 4.60
C GLN A 117 9.22 13.47 3.59
N ASN A 118 9.50 13.68 2.30
CA ASN A 118 8.71 13.07 1.23
C ASN A 118 8.81 11.54 1.23
N SER A 119 7.70 10.90 0.91
CA SER A 119 7.61 9.48 0.57
C SER A 119 8.61 9.05 -0.51
N ILE A 120 9.19 7.87 -0.32
CA ILE A 120 10.08 7.21 -1.28
C ILE A 120 9.36 5.97 -1.81
N TYR A 121 9.07 5.97 -3.10
CA TYR A 121 8.46 4.84 -3.80
C TYR A 121 9.51 3.81 -4.21
N PHE A 122 9.11 2.55 -4.22
CA PHE A 122 9.94 1.44 -4.71
C PHE A 122 9.15 0.53 -5.66
N SER A 123 9.86 -0.38 -6.33
CA SER A 123 9.38 -1.03 -7.56
C SER A 123 9.05 -2.51 -7.40
N GLU A 124 9.05 -3.00 -6.16
CA GLU A 124 8.70 -4.37 -5.85
C GLU A 124 7.24 -4.65 -6.30
N PRO A 125 7.01 -5.74 -7.06
CA PRO A 125 5.73 -5.97 -7.70
C PRO A 125 4.65 -6.30 -6.67
N VAL A 126 3.46 -5.75 -6.86
CA VAL A 126 2.25 -6.03 -6.07
C VAL A 126 1.07 -6.24 -7.01
N GLN A 127 0.19 -7.17 -6.69
CA GLN A 127 -1.05 -7.44 -7.42
C GLN A 127 -2.22 -7.75 -6.46
N ALA A 128 -3.44 -7.66 -6.99
CA ALA A 128 -4.61 -8.11 -6.25
C ALA A 128 -4.49 -9.59 -5.86
N GLY A 129 -4.83 -9.90 -4.62
CA GLY A 129 -4.72 -11.24 -4.03
C GLY A 129 -3.44 -11.47 -3.23
N ASP A 130 -2.44 -10.58 -3.31
CA ASP A 130 -1.25 -10.67 -2.46
C ASP A 130 -1.60 -10.39 -0.99
N SER A 131 -0.79 -10.93 -0.08
CA SER A 131 -0.80 -10.63 1.34
C SER A 131 0.46 -9.85 1.71
N MET A 132 0.31 -8.61 2.13
CA MET A 132 1.41 -7.68 2.40
C MET A 132 1.61 -7.49 3.90
N THR A 133 2.85 -7.53 4.38
CA THR A 133 3.17 -7.27 5.79
C THR A 133 4.12 -6.11 5.91
N GLY A 134 3.67 -5.05 6.59
CA GLY A 134 4.47 -3.90 6.97
C GLY A 134 4.97 -4.02 8.41
N THR A 135 6.15 -3.49 8.70
CA THR A 135 6.70 -3.40 10.06
C THR A 135 7.56 -2.15 10.19
N VAL A 136 7.36 -1.40 11.26
CA VAL A 136 8.18 -0.25 11.64
C VAL A 136 8.76 -0.51 13.02
N THR A 137 10.08 -0.35 13.15
CA THR A 137 10.81 -0.53 14.40
C THR A 137 11.63 0.71 14.72
N ASP A 138 11.37 1.34 15.86
CA ASP A 138 12.29 2.27 16.51
C ASP A 138 13.40 1.48 17.20
N ASN A 139 14.62 1.61 16.68
CA ASN A 139 15.82 0.94 17.20
C ASN A 139 16.51 1.76 18.29
N GLY A 140 15.90 2.86 18.73
CA GLY A 140 16.50 3.84 19.63
C GLY A 140 17.45 4.79 18.90
N SER A 141 17.88 5.83 19.61
CA SER A 141 18.77 6.86 19.09
C SER A 141 18.29 7.47 17.76
N HIS A 142 16.97 7.62 17.61
CA HIS A 142 16.32 8.17 16.42
C HIS A 142 16.52 7.34 15.15
N ARG A 143 16.80 6.04 15.26
CA ARG A 143 17.05 5.13 14.13
C ARG A 143 15.88 4.19 13.93
N PHE A 144 15.39 4.12 12.71
CA PHE A 144 14.23 3.32 12.34
C PHE A 144 14.58 2.25 11.32
N THR A 145 13.92 1.11 11.43
CA THR A 145 13.93 0.04 10.44
C THR A 145 12.50 -0.16 9.97
N LEU A 146 12.26 0.07 8.68
CA LEU A 146 10.94 -0.07 8.05
C LEU A 146 11.03 -1.18 7.03
N THR A 147 10.15 -2.18 7.13
CA THR A 147 10.15 -3.35 6.26
C THR A 147 8.77 -3.58 5.68
N LEU A 148 8.70 -3.78 4.37
CA LEU A 148 7.51 -4.25 3.67
C LEU A 148 7.85 -5.58 3.01
N SER A 149 6.96 -6.57 3.13
CA SER A 149 7.16 -7.89 2.56
C SER A 149 5.90 -8.38 1.87
N ASP A 150 6.12 -9.12 0.79
CA ASP A 150 5.10 -9.90 0.10
C ASP A 150 5.53 -11.37 0.09
N PRO A 151 5.11 -12.18 1.08
CA PRO A 151 5.32 -13.62 1.05
C PRO A 151 4.70 -14.31 -0.17
N THR A 152 3.65 -13.75 -0.77
CA THR A 152 2.97 -14.31 -1.96
C THR A 152 3.89 -14.29 -3.17
N LYS A 153 4.69 -13.22 -3.31
CA LYS A 153 5.66 -13.04 -4.39
C LYS A 153 7.10 -13.32 -3.97
N GLY A 154 7.35 -13.61 -2.69
CA GLY A 154 8.65 -14.00 -2.16
C GLY A 154 9.66 -12.86 -2.07
N TRP A 155 9.21 -11.61 -1.86
CA TRP A 155 10.11 -10.46 -1.71
C TRP A 155 9.97 -9.77 -0.36
N THR A 156 11.04 -9.10 0.06
CA THR A 156 11.08 -8.26 1.25
C THR A 156 11.99 -7.07 0.97
N LYS A 157 11.53 -5.87 1.34
CA LYS A 157 12.26 -4.63 1.19
C LYS A 157 12.39 -3.94 2.54
N THR A 158 13.61 -3.60 2.92
CA THR A 158 13.94 -2.98 4.20
C THR A 158 14.66 -1.65 3.99
N TYR A 159 14.25 -0.65 4.75
CA TYR A 159 14.89 0.66 4.82
C TYR A 159 15.39 0.92 6.24
N GLN A 160 16.59 1.48 6.33
CA GLN A 160 17.13 2.04 7.57
C GLN A 160 17.11 3.56 7.45
N LYS A 161 16.44 4.23 8.38
CA LYS A 161 16.18 5.67 8.35
C LYS A 161 16.48 6.30 9.70
N THR A 162 16.52 7.62 9.71
CA THR A 162 16.70 8.40 10.95
C THR A 162 15.76 9.59 10.95
N LEU A 163 15.15 9.86 12.10
CA LEU A 163 14.31 11.04 12.28
C LEU A 163 14.43 11.54 13.72
N SER A 164 15.17 12.65 13.92
CA SER A 164 15.52 13.14 15.26
C SER A 164 14.33 13.71 16.04
N SER A 165 13.28 14.13 15.35
CA SER A 165 12.07 14.70 15.95
C SER A 165 11.04 13.66 16.39
N SER A 166 11.26 12.39 16.08
CA SER A 166 10.32 11.30 16.42
C SER A 166 10.22 11.10 17.93
N THR A 167 9.03 10.73 18.40
CA THR A 167 8.76 10.44 19.81
C THR A 167 8.18 9.05 20.05
N SER A 168 7.68 8.41 18.99
CA SER A 168 7.01 7.10 18.97
C SER A 168 5.91 6.97 20.04
N VAL A 169 5.08 8.01 20.19
CA VAL A 169 3.98 8.09 21.17
C VAL A 169 2.68 7.45 20.67
N ASN A 170 2.63 7.16 19.37
CA ASN A 170 1.54 6.41 18.74
C ASN A 170 2.07 5.21 17.97
N ALA A 171 1.21 4.23 17.79
CA ALA A 171 1.40 3.15 16.84
C ALA A 171 0.05 2.86 16.16
N GLU A 172 0.07 2.65 14.85
CA GLU A 172 -1.18 2.52 14.10
C GLU A 172 -1.13 1.61 12.87
N ALA A 173 -2.33 1.21 12.47
CA ALA A 173 -2.63 0.57 11.19
C ALA A 173 -3.79 1.33 10.55
N ILE A 174 -3.54 1.97 9.41
CA ILE A 174 -4.40 3.03 8.85
C ILE A 174 -4.64 2.81 7.36
N MET A 175 -5.82 3.22 6.91
CA MET A 175 -6.20 3.54 5.54
C MET A 175 -6.34 5.05 5.39
N GLU A 176 -5.68 5.62 4.38
CA GLU A 176 -5.69 7.05 4.11
C GLU A 176 -6.05 7.36 2.64
N PRO A 177 -6.91 8.35 2.33
CA PRO A 177 -7.03 8.89 0.98
C PRO A 177 -5.84 9.80 0.66
N ILE A 178 -5.20 9.58 -0.49
CA ILE A 178 -4.03 10.37 -0.93
C ILE A 178 -4.40 11.28 -2.09
N GLY A 179 -3.87 12.52 -2.07
CA GLY A 179 -4.08 13.50 -3.14
C GLY A 179 -4.24 14.93 -2.63
N SER A 180 -4.78 15.80 -3.47
CA SER A 180 -4.99 17.21 -3.14
C SER A 180 -6.35 17.46 -2.47
N GLY A 181 -6.40 18.50 -1.63
CA GLY A 181 -7.59 18.89 -0.86
C GLY A 181 -7.55 18.41 0.59
N SER A 182 -8.56 18.79 1.38
CA SER A 182 -8.63 18.44 2.80
C SER A 182 -8.89 16.94 3.03
N VAL A 183 -9.70 16.32 2.18
CA VAL A 183 -9.90 14.87 2.11
C VAL A 183 -10.02 14.48 0.63
N PRO A 184 -8.94 13.95 0.02
CA PRO A 184 -8.91 13.57 -1.38
C PRO A 184 -9.91 12.46 -1.73
N THR A 185 -10.14 12.24 -3.02
CA THR A 185 -10.97 11.12 -3.51
C THR A 185 -10.37 9.79 -3.06
N LEU A 186 -11.15 8.96 -2.38
CA LEU A 186 -10.69 7.65 -1.93
C LEU A 186 -10.89 6.62 -3.04
N ALA A 187 -9.84 5.85 -3.37
CA ALA A 187 -9.93 4.78 -4.36
C ALA A 187 -11.03 3.77 -3.99
N LYS A 188 -11.78 3.27 -4.97
CA LYS A 188 -12.76 2.20 -4.72
C LYS A 188 -12.05 0.85 -4.65
N PHE A 189 -11.77 0.41 -3.42
CA PHE A 189 -11.18 -0.88 -3.13
C PHE A 189 -12.24 -1.92 -2.75
N GLY A 190 -12.02 -3.18 -3.14
CA GLY A 190 -12.79 -4.33 -2.64
C GLY A 190 -12.54 -4.59 -1.14
N PRO A 191 -13.17 -5.60 -0.52
CA PRO A 191 -12.97 -5.89 0.90
C PRO A 191 -11.51 -6.04 1.28
N MET A 192 -11.11 -5.35 2.35
CA MET A 192 -9.74 -5.34 2.86
C MET A 192 -9.77 -5.58 4.37
N GLN A 193 -8.81 -6.33 4.89
CA GLN A 193 -8.65 -6.56 6.31
C GLN A 193 -7.20 -6.35 6.72
N PHE A 194 -7.01 -5.63 7.82
CA PHE A 194 -5.77 -5.70 8.59
C PHE A 194 -5.87 -6.89 9.55
N THR A 195 -4.81 -7.69 9.60
CA THR A 195 -4.64 -8.87 10.45
C THR A 195 -3.25 -8.85 11.06
N GLY A 196 -3.06 -9.57 12.17
CA GLY A 196 -1.74 -9.63 12.81
C GLY A 196 -1.22 -8.26 13.27
N VAL A 197 -2.11 -7.27 13.46
CA VAL A 197 -1.72 -5.95 13.94
C VAL A 197 -1.23 -6.05 15.37
N THR A 198 0.07 -5.89 15.54
CA THR A 198 0.76 -5.99 16.83
C THR A 198 1.56 -4.74 17.11
N VAL A 199 1.60 -4.37 18.38
CA VAL A 199 2.42 -3.28 18.92
C VAL A 199 3.29 -3.89 20.01
N ASP A 200 4.60 -3.71 19.93
CA ASP A 200 5.59 -4.34 20.82
C ASP A 200 5.38 -5.86 21.01
N GLY A 201 4.95 -6.53 19.94
CA GLY A 201 4.68 -7.97 19.91
C GLY A 201 3.36 -8.41 20.55
N GLN A 202 2.55 -7.49 21.07
CA GLN A 202 1.21 -7.77 21.60
C GLN A 202 0.13 -7.35 20.60
N PRO A 203 -1.04 -8.02 20.55
CA PRO A 203 -2.17 -7.55 19.76
C PRO A 203 -2.49 -6.09 20.07
N ILE A 204 -2.81 -5.27 19.06
CA ILE A 204 -3.12 -3.85 19.28
C ILE A 204 -4.30 -3.64 20.24
N SER A 205 -5.23 -4.61 20.34
CA SER A 205 -6.33 -4.58 21.33
C SER A 205 -5.88 -4.69 22.79
N SER A 206 -4.62 -5.06 23.05
CA SER A 206 -4.06 -5.09 24.41
C SER A 206 -3.79 -3.69 24.96
N TYR A 207 -3.92 -2.66 24.13
CA TYR A 207 -3.71 -1.25 24.49
C TYR A 207 -5.02 -0.45 24.43
N ALA A 208 -4.99 0.76 24.99
CA ALA A 208 -6.04 1.73 24.76
C ALA A 208 -6.00 2.18 23.30
N THR A 209 -7.09 1.95 22.58
CA THR A 209 -7.16 2.23 21.14
C THR A 209 -8.25 3.24 20.81
N HIS A 210 -8.02 4.00 19.74
CA HIS A 210 -9.03 4.81 19.09
C HIS A 210 -9.32 4.26 17.71
N GLN A 211 -10.61 4.04 17.45
CA GLN A 211 -11.09 3.69 16.13
C GLN A 211 -11.40 4.97 15.35
N SER A 212 -10.75 5.14 14.21
CA SER A 212 -10.94 6.27 13.31
C SER A 212 -11.63 5.81 12.02
N THR A 213 -12.35 6.69 11.32
CA THR A 213 -13.12 6.39 10.10
C THR A 213 -12.89 7.49 9.07
N VAL A 214 -12.67 7.14 7.79
CA VAL A 214 -12.42 8.16 6.76
C VAL A 214 -13.71 8.92 6.46
N THR A 215 -13.73 10.23 6.68
CA THR A 215 -14.89 11.10 6.45
C THR A 215 -14.51 12.36 5.68
N ARG A 216 -15.39 12.80 4.78
CA ARG A 216 -15.35 14.12 4.14
C ARG A 216 -16.65 14.85 4.47
N GLY A 217 -16.59 15.84 5.36
CA GLY A 217 -17.77 16.46 5.93
C GLY A 217 -18.63 15.44 6.70
N THR A 218 -19.89 15.28 6.30
CA THR A 218 -20.80 14.26 6.85
C THR A 218 -20.75 12.93 6.09
N THR A 219 -19.99 12.86 5.00
CA THR A 219 -19.91 11.67 4.16
C THR A 219 -18.84 10.72 4.68
N VAL A 220 -19.22 9.48 4.97
CA VAL A 220 -18.28 8.40 5.28
C VAL A 220 -17.74 7.83 3.97
N LEU A 221 -16.42 7.92 3.77
CA LEU A 221 -15.75 7.37 2.58
C LEU A 221 -15.35 5.91 2.78
N ALA A 222 -14.88 5.54 3.97
CA ALA A 222 -14.62 4.16 4.35
C ALA A 222 -14.82 3.94 5.85
N THR A 223 -15.47 2.82 6.20
CA THR A 223 -15.72 2.42 7.59
C THR A 223 -14.64 1.47 8.09
N THR A 224 -14.19 1.69 9.31
CA THR A 224 -13.36 0.77 10.08
C THR A 224 -14.27 -0.19 10.84
N GLY A 225 -14.06 -1.50 10.70
CA GLY A 225 -14.79 -2.52 11.45
C GLY A 225 -14.32 -2.58 12.91
N ALA A 226 -15.06 -3.30 13.75
CA ALA A 226 -14.66 -3.54 15.14
C ALA A 226 -13.34 -4.33 15.21
N LEU A 227 -12.47 -3.93 16.13
CA LEU A 227 -11.24 -4.64 16.45
C LEU A 227 -11.54 -5.94 17.19
N SER A 228 -11.00 -7.03 16.67
CA SER A 228 -11.04 -8.35 17.29
C SER A 228 -9.61 -8.87 17.46
N GLY A 229 -9.03 -8.66 18.64
CA GLY A 229 -7.62 -8.99 18.89
C GLY A 229 -6.69 -8.11 18.06
N SER A 230 -6.05 -8.73 17.05
CA SER A 230 -5.11 -8.08 16.14
C SER A 230 -5.68 -7.85 14.73
N ALA A 231 -7.00 -7.90 14.55
CA ALA A 231 -7.62 -7.81 13.23
C ALA A 231 -8.85 -6.90 13.19
N PHE A 232 -9.02 -6.19 12.07
CA PHE A 232 -10.18 -5.37 11.75
C PHE A 232 -10.32 -5.18 10.23
N ALA A 233 -11.55 -5.00 9.75
CA ALA A 233 -11.83 -4.80 8.33
C ALA A 233 -11.91 -3.31 7.96
N MET A 234 -11.52 -2.98 6.73
CA MET A 234 -11.80 -1.71 6.08
C MET A 234 -12.84 -1.92 4.97
N THR A 235 -13.88 -1.10 4.95
CA THR A 235 -14.95 -1.18 3.95
C THR A 235 -15.16 0.16 3.27
N TRP A 236 -14.88 0.22 1.97
CA TRP A 236 -15.19 1.38 1.14
C TRP A 236 -16.70 1.66 1.09
N ARG A 237 -17.09 2.93 1.12
CA ARG A 237 -18.49 3.40 1.08
C ARG A 237 -18.73 4.42 -0.02
N HIS A 238 -17.81 5.38 -0.17
CA HIS A 238 -17.93 6.48 -1.12
C HIS A 238 -16.55 6.98 -1.58
N ALA A 239 -16.53 7.68 -2.72
CA ALA A 239 -15.37 8.36 -3.29
C ALA A 239 -15.24 9.81 -2.81
#